data_AF-A0A8T5HZM0-F1
#
_entry.id   AF-A0A8T5HZM0-F1
#
_cell.length_a   1.000
_cell.length_b   1.000
_cell.length_c   1.000
_cell.angle_alpha   90.00
_cell.angle_beta   90.00
_cell.angle_gamma   90.00
#
_symmetry.space_group_name_H-M   'P 1'
#
loop_
_entity.id
_entity.type
_entity.pdbx_description
1 polymer ?
#
loop_
_entity_poly.entity_id
_entity_poly.type
_entity_poly.pdbx_seq_one_letter_code
_entity_poly.pdbx_strand_id
1 'polypeptide(L)' 'MDLNYIRAGIFFIGGIVSIVFSKQISKMQKYFSKKLKVNYADGEKSMKIIGIMFLIISLGLFLYAYLY' A
#
# COMPACT_ATOMS: atom_id res chain seq x y z
N MET A 1 1.16 17.80 -15.85
CA MET A 1 2.20 16.76 -15.63
C MET A 1 2.58 16.62 -14.16
N ASP A 2 2.98 17.68 -13.44
CA ASP A 2 3.59 17.56 -12.10
C ASP A 2 2.75 16.85 -11.03
N LEU A 3 1.43 17.08 -11.02
CA LEU A 3 0.55 16.50 -9.98
C LEU A 3 0.42 14.97 -10.09
N ASN A 4 0.51 14.43 -11.30
CA ASN A 4 0.38 13.00 -11.55
C ASN A 4 1.66 12.24 -11.19
N TYR A 5 2.85 12.86 -11.39
CA TYR A 5 4.11 12.32 -10.90
C TYR A 5 4.17 12.28 -9.37
N ILE A 6 3.68 13.33 -8.70
CA ILE A 6 3.57 13.35 -7.23
C ILE A 6 2.63 12.24 -6.74
N ARG A 7 1.46 12.07 -7.37
CA ARG A 7 0.53 10.98 -7.02
C ARG A 7 1.14 9.60 -7.26
N ALA A 8 1.81 9.38 -8.39
CA ALA A 8 2.51 8.14 -8.67
C ALA A 8 3.57 7.84 -7.59
N GLY A 9 4.38 8.85 -7.22
CA GLY A 9 5.36 8.73 -6.14
C GLY A 9 4.74 8.32 -4.79
N ILE A 10 3.60 8.90 -4.42
CA ILE A 10 2.89 8.55 -3.18
C ILE A 10 2.44 7.09 -3.21
N PHE A 11 1.85 6.63 -4.32
CA PHE A 11 1.43 5.23 -4.45
C PHE A 11 2.60 4.25 -4.50
N PHE A 12 3.72 4.63 -5.12
CA PHE A 12 4.94 3.84 -5.14
C PHE A 12 5.50 3.64 -3.73
N ILE A 13 5.67 4.74 -2.98
CA ILE A 13 6.17 4.71 -1.61
C ILE A 13 5.18 3.91 -0.72
N GLY A 14 3.88 4.14 -0.86
CA GLY A 14 2.86 3.38 -0.13
C GLY A 14 2.90 1.88 -0.41
N GLY A 15 3.10 1.48 -1.67
CA GLY A 15 3.26 0.09 -2.09
C GLY A 15 4.51 -0.56 -1.49
N ILE A 16 5.66 0.12 -1.57
CA ILE A 16 6.93 -0.35 -0.97
C ILE A 16 6.80 -0.49 0.54
N VAL A 17 6.26 0.51 1.22
CA VAL A 17 6.10 0.49 2.69
C VAL A 17 5.18 -0.66 3.10
N SER A 18 4.07 -0.88 2.40
CA SER A 18 3.16 -2.02 2.66
C SER A 18 3.82 -3.39 2.46
N ILE A 19 4.74 -3.53 1.51
CA ILE A 19 5.44 -4.80 1.24
C ILE A 19 6.60 -5.02 2.23
N VAL A 20 7.48 -4.02 2.39
CA VAL A 20 8.69 -4.11 3.21
C VAL A 20 8.34 -4.18 4.69
N PHE A 21 7.38 -3.37 5.14
CA PHE A 21 6.95 -3.31 6.53
C PHE A 21 5.67 -4.10 6.78
N SER A 22 5.31 -5.05 5.91
CA SER A 22 4.09 -5.86 6.02
C SER A 22 3.95 -6.51 7.40
N LYS A 23 5.06 -6.98 7.98
CA LYS A 23 5.13 -7.58 9.32
C LYS A 23 4.84 -6.58 10.44
N GLN A 24 5.37 -5.36 10.34
CA GLN A 24 5.19 -4.32 11.35
C GLN A 24 3.77 -3.75 11.29
N ILE A 25 3.25 -3.50 10.08
CA ILE A 25 1.87 -3.07 9.86
C ILE A 25 0.90 -4.12 10.38
N SER A 26 1.14 -5.41 10.10
CA SER A 26 0.30 -6.51 10.61
C SER A 26 0.35 -6.60 12.15
N LYS A 27 1.52 -6.41 12.78
CA LYS A 27 1.61 -6.33 14.26
C LYS A 27 0.82 -5.15 14.81
N MET A 28 0.92 -3.98 14.18
CA MET A 28 0.21 -2.78 14.61
C MET A 28 -1.31 -2.94 14.43
N GLN A 29 -1.74 -3.47 13.28
CA GLN A 29 -3.14 -3.80 13.03
C GLN A 29 -3.67 -4.83 14.04
N LYS A 30 -2.92 -5.88 14.35
CA LYS A 30 -3.31 -6.85 15.39
C LYS A 30 -3.46 -6.20 16.76
N TYR A 31 -2.59 -5.24 17.11
CA TYR A 31 -2.69 -4.47 18.35
C TYR A 31 -3.96 -3.61 18.38
N PHE A 32 -4.25 -2.88 17.30
CA PHE A 32 -5.47 -2.07 17.18
C PHE A 32 -6.75 -2.90 17.15
N SER A 33 -6.78 -3.99 16.38
CA SER A 33 -7.93 -4.90 16.31
C SER A 33 -8.21 -5.58 17.66
N LYS A 34 -7.17 -5.93 18.42
CA LYS A 34 -7.31 -6.43 19.79
C LYS A 34 -7.89 -5.37 20.73
N LYS A 35 -7.49 -4.10 20.56
CA LYS A 35 -8.02 -2.96 21.33
C LYS A 35 -9.47 -2.62 20.95
N LEU A 36 -9.85 -2.81 19.68
CA LEU A 36 -11.16 -2.51 19.11
C LEU A 36 -12.13 -3.71 19.10
N LYS A 37 -11.71 -4.89 19.59
CA LYS A 37 -12.48 -6.16 19.54
C LYS A 37 -12.97 -6.56 18.13
N VAL A 38 -12.20 -6.24 17.10
CA VAL A 38 -12.53 -6.59 15.71
C VAL A 38 -11.83 -7.90 15.34
N ASN A 39 -12.58 -8.82 14.71
CA ASN A 39 -12.08 -10.14 14.35
C ASN A 39 -11.01 -10.01 13.24
N TYR A 40 -9.78 -10.40 13.54
CA TYR A 40 -8.64 -10.22 12.66
C TYR A 40 -8.42 -11.48 11.80
N ALA A 41 -8.92 -11.47 10.57
CA ALA A 41 -8.55 -12.46 9.56
C ALA A 41 -7.11 -12.21 9.10
N ASP A 42 -6.31 -13.26 8.89
CA ASP A 42 -4.87 -13.21 8.60
C ASP A 42 -4.46 -12.09 7.60
N GLY A 43 -4.04 -10.95 8.16
CA GLY A 43 -3.83 -9.71 7.41
C GLY A 43 -2.50 -9.63 6.66
N GLU A 44 -1.53 -10.51 6.93
CA GLU A 44 -0.18 -10.39 6.36
C GLU A 44 -0.16 -10.67 4.85
N LYS A 45 -0.86 -11.72 4.41
CA LYS A 45 -1.02 -12.01 2.96
C LYS A 45 -1.82 -10.91 2.27
N SER A 46 -2.88 -10.42 2.93
CA SER A 46 -3.74 -9.36 2.42
C SER A 46 -2.98 -8.05 2.23
N MET A 47 -2.11 -7.68 3.17
CA MET A 47 -1.31 -6.45 3.07
C MET A 47 -0.27 -6.49 1.96
N LYS A 48 0.34 -7.65 1.70
CA LYS A 48 1.25 -7.80 0.55
C LYS A 48 0.51 -7.63 -0.78
N ILE A 49 -0.71 -8.17 -0.88
CA ILE A 49 -1.57 -8.01 -2.07
C ILE A 49 -1.95 -6.54 -2.28
N ILE A 50 -2.33 -5.84 -1.22
CA ILE A 50 -2.64 -4.41 -1.25
C ILE A 50 -1.42 -3.59 -1.71
N GLY A 51 -0.23 -3.91 -1.19
CA GLY A 51 1.01 -3.26 -1.61
C GLY A 51 1.33 -3.47 -3.10
N ILE A 52 1.09 -4.68 -3.62
CA ILE A 52 1.24 -4.99 -5.06
C ILE A 52 0.23 -4.20 -5.89
N MET A 53 -1.03 -4.09 -5.47
CA MET A 53 -2.02 -3.25 -6.16
C MET A 53 -1.58 -1.79 -6.25
N PHE A 54 -1.02 -1.23 -5.16
CA PHE A 54 -0.52 0.14 -5.17
C PHE A 54 0.65 0.33 -6.13
N LEU A 55 1.55 -0.64 -6.25
CA LEU A 55 2.62 -0.61 -7.25
C LEU A 55 2.09 -0.62 -8.69
N ILE A 56 1.05 -1.43 -8.98
CA ILE A 56 0.43 -1.48 -10.31
C ILE A 56 -0.22 -0.14 -10.65
N ILE A 57 -0.97 0.45 -9.71
CA ILE A 57 -1.62 1.77 -9.90
C ILE A 57 -0.56 2.86 -10.10
N SER A 58 0.53 2.81 -9.32
CA SER A 58 1.67 3.72 -9.48
C SER A 58 2.27 3.64 -10.88
N LEU A 59 2.49 2.44 -11.41
CA LEU A 59 3.01 2.22 -12.76
C LEU A 59 2.07 2.77 -13.82
N GLY A 60 0.76 2.54 -13.68
CA GLY A 60 -0.25 3.08 -14.59
C GLY A 60 -0.27 4.62 -14.59
N LEU A 61 -0.20 5.24 -13.42
CA LEU A 61 -0.13 6.70 -13.28
C LEU A 61 1.16 7.28 -13.85
N PHE A 62 2.29 6.57 -13.68
CA PHE A 62 3.57 6.99 -14.22
C PHE A 62 3.60 6.92 -15.75
N LEU A 63 3.08 5.82 -16.33
CA LEU A 63 2.90 5.67 -17.77
C LEU A 63 1.96 6.74 -18.33
N TYR A 64 0.85 6.99 -17.65
CA TYR A 64 -0.11 8.02 -18.07
C TYR A 64 0.52 9.43 -18.05
N ALA A 65 1.26 9.78 -17.00
CA ALA A 65 1.95 11.07 -16.89
C ALA A 65 3.14 11.22 -17.86
N TYR A 66 3.70 10.11 -18.35
CA TYR A 66 4.75 10.12 -19.36
C TYR A 66 4.19 10.23 -20.79
N LEU A 67 3.03 9.63 -21.05
CA LEU A 67 2.38 9.63 -22.37
C LEU A 67 1.57 10.91 -22.66
N TYR A 68 1.15 11.64 -21.62
CA TYR A 68 0.29 12.83 -21.66
C TYR A 68 0.81 13.93 -20.73
#